data_AF-A0A661QHA5-F1
#
_entry.id   AF-A0A661QHA5-F1
#
_cell.length_a   1.000
_cell.length_b   1.000
_cell.length_c   1.000
_cell.angle_alpha   90.00
_cell.angle_beta   90.00
_cell.angle_gamma   90.00
#
_symmetry.space_group_name_H-M   'P 1'
#
loop_
_entity.id
_entity.type
_entity.pdbx_description
1 polymer ?
#
loop_
_entity_poly.entity_id
_entity_poly.type
_entity_poly.pdbx_seq_one_letter_code
_entity_poly.pdbx_strand_id
1 'polypeptide(L)'
;MAKEEEIHRREYWRLGIGSFILLIGVTIAIAVLFHTSNLTGVGVFGVILLFTVLIGGNILSGSFNLSTAEVRRAISISVVAVFFAFLGVADKITVEENLLAPVMDKFWWIIVTVIVFYFGGRTLEKIIKK
;
A
#
# COMPACT_ATOMS: atom_id res chain seq x y z
N MET A 1 34.73 14.16 7.72
CA MET A 1 34.94 12.93 8.53
C MET A 1 33.91 12.76 9.64
N ALA A 2 33.99 13.38 10.84
CA ALA A 2 33.02 13.11 11.92
C ALA A 2 31.54 13.45 11.58
N LYS A 3 31.31 14.50 10.77
CA LYS A 3 29.96 14.90 10.33
C LYS A 3 29.35 13.97 9.27
N GLU A 4 30.17 13.31 8.46
CA GLU A 4 29.70 12.38 7.41
C GLU A 4 29.30 11.03 8.01
N GLU A 5 30.02 10.57 9.04
CA GLU A 5 29.67 9.34 9.77
C GLU A 5 28.33 9.48 10.53
N GLU A 6 28.01 10.65 11.09
CA GLU A 6 26.72 10.89 11.76
C GLU A 6 25.54 10.89 10.77
N ILE A 7 25.74 11.42 9.57
CA ILE A 7 24.70 11.45 8.52
C ILE A 7 24.39 10.04 8.05
N HIS A 8 25.41 9.25 7.73
CA HIS A 8 25.23 7.86 7.33
C HIS A 8 24.59 7.01 8.43
N ARG A 9 24.99 7.19 9.69
CA ARG A 9 24.41 6.44 10.81
C ARG A 9 22.92 6.73 11.00
N ARG A 10 22.49 7.98 10.84
CA ARG A 10 21.06 8.34 10.84
C ARG A 10 20.30 7.74 9.67
N GLU A 11 20.92 7.72 8.49
CA GLU A 11 20.32 7.17 7.28
C GLU A 11 20.07 5.66 7.41
N TYR A 12 21.05 4.89 7.90
CA TYR A 12 20.91 3.46 8.20
C TYR A 12 19.81 3.20 9.24
N TRP A 13 19.76 4.00 10.31
CA TRP A 13 18.72 3.87 11.34
C TRP A 13 17.31 4.13 10.79
N ARG A 14 17.17 5.13 9.92
CA ARG A 14 15.88 5.48 9.30
C ARG A 14 15.41 4.40 8.32
N LEU A 15 16.32 3.84 7.52
CA LEU A 15 16.03 2.71 6.64
C LEU A 15 15.59 1.48 7.44
N GLY A 16 16.28 1.20 8.56
CA GLY A 16 15.94 0.11 9.47
C GLY A 16 14.54 0.26 10.07
N ILE A 17 14.23 1.41 10.68
CA ILE A 17 12.93 1.66 11.31
C ILE A 17 11.79 1.65 10.28
N GLY A 18 11.97 2.34 9.15
CA GLY A 18 10.95 2.39 8.10
C GLY A 18 10.61 1.01 7.55
N SER A 19 11.64 0.19 7.28
CA SER A 19 11.45 -1.19 6.81
C SER A 19 10.79 -2.06 7.88
N PHE A 20 11.15 -1.90 9.15
CA PHE A 20 10.54 -2.63 10.26
C PHE A 20 9.05 -2.32 10.42
N ILE A 21 8.67 -1.04 10.33
CA ILE A 21 7.26 -0.61 10.38
C ILE A 21 6.48 -1.21 9.20
N LEU A 22 7.06 -1.22 8.00
CA LEU A 22 6.43 -1.84 6.84
C LEU A 22 6.19 -3.33 7.06
N LEU A 23 7.19 -4.07 7.56
CA LEU A 23 7.06 -5.49 7.83
C LEU A 23 5.98 -5.77 8.88
N ILE A 24 6.01 -5.06 10.01
CA ILE A 24 5.01 -5.22 11.08
C ILE A 24 3.61 -4.89 10.57
N GLY A 25 3.44 -3.76 9.89
CA GLY A 25 2.12 -3.34 9.42
C GLY A 25 1.54 -4.32 8.40
N VAL A 26 2.37 -4.89 7.51
CA VAL A 26 1.96 -5.97 6.60
C VAL A 26 1.57 -7.23 7.38
N THR A 27 2.36 -7.64 8.37
CA THR A 27 2.04 -8.80 9.21
C THR A 27 0.72 -8.61 9.96
N ILE A 28 0.49 -7.44 10.54
CA ILE A 28 -0.78 -7.10 11.22
C ILE A 28 -1.94 -7.13 10.24
N ALA A 29 -1.79 -6.53 9.05
CA ALA A 29 -2.82 -6.55 8.03
C ALA A 29 -3.20 -7.98 7.66
N ILE A 30 -2.21 -8.83 7.39
CA ILE A 30 -2.42 -10.25 7.07
C ILE A 30 -3.10 -10.99 8.23
N ALA A 31 -2.68 -10.77 9.48
CA ALA A 31 -3.30 -11.39 10.64
C ALA A 31 -4.78 -11.01 10.78
N VAL A 32 -5.12 -9.73 10.56
CA VAL A 32 -6.51 -9.25 10.54
C VAL A 32 -7.31 -9.92 9.41
N LEU A 33 -6.72 -10.04 8.22
CA LEU A 33 -7.38 -10.71 7.09
C LEU A 33 -7.70 -12.18 7.41
N PHE A 34 -6.77 -12.92 8.00
CA PHE A 34 -6.99 -14.31 8.41
C PHE A 34 -8.07 -14.43 9.48
N HIS A 35 -8.10 -13.51 10.45
CA HIS A 35 -9.08 -13.57 11.54
C HIS A 35 -10.49 -13.22 11.07
N THR A 36 -10.65 -12.20 10.22
CA THR A 36 -11.96 -11.68 9.86
C THR A 36 -12.53 -12.32 8.60
N SER A 37 -11.70 -12.85 7.68
CA SER A 37 -12.03 -13.66 6.48
C SER A 37 -13.32 -13.31 5.69
N ASN A 38 -13.86 -12.11 5.86
CA ASN A 38 -15.09 -11.62 5.27
C ASN A 38 -14.80 -10.37 4.40
N LEU A 39 -15.80 -9.93 3.64
CA LEU A 39 -15.65 -8.78 2.73
C LEU A 39 -15.16 -7.52 3.47
N THR A 40 -15.68 -7.27 4.67
CA THR A 40 -15.26 -6.14 5.52
C THR A 40 -13.79 -6.26 5.92
N GLY A 41 -13.31 -7.47 6.25
CA GLY A 41 -11.92 -7.75 6.60
C GLY A 41 -10.95 -7.45 5.47
N VAL A 42 -11.34 -7.73 4.22
CA VAL A 42 -10.57 -7.35 3.02
C VAL A 42 -10.47 -5.83 2.87
N GLY A 43 -11.55 -5.10 3.15
CA GLY A 43 -11.53 -3.63 3.19
C GLY A 43 -10.59 -3.08 4.27
N VAL A 44 -10.71 -3.61 5.50
CA VAL A 44 -9.86 -3.21 6.64
C VAL A 44 -8.37 -3.50 6.35
N PHE A 45 -8.07 -4.65 5.75
CA PHE A 45 -6.73 -5.01 5.29
C PHE A 45 -6.14 -3.92 4.36
N GLY A 46 -6.92 -3.43 3.42
CA GLY A 46 -6.51 -2.35 2.51
C GLY A 46 -6.20 -1.04 3.21
N VAL A 47 -7.03 -0.66 4.18
CA VAL A 47 -6.84 0.56 4.97
C VAL A 47 -5.56 0.47 5.80
N ILE A 48 -5.34 -0.66 6.50
CA ILE A 48 -4.12 -0.88 7.29
C ILE A 48 -2.87 -0.81 6.40
N LEU A 49 -2.91 -1.44 5.22
CA LEU A 49 -1.80 -1.39 4.27
C LEU A 49 -1.54 0.03 3.75
N LEU A 50 -2.58 0.78 3.42
CA LEU A 50 -2.44 2.17 2.96
C LEU A 50 -1.69 3.01 3.99
N PHE A 51 -2.14 2.99 5.25
CA PHE A 51 -1.48 3.74 6.32
C PHE A 51 -0.06 3.23 6.60
N THR A 52 0.14 1.91 6.60
CA THR A 52 1.45 1.30 6.78
C THR A 52 2.44 1.80 5.72
N VAL A 53 2.05 1.79 4.45
CA VAL A 53 2.91 2.22 3.35
C VAL A 53 3.14 3.74 3.38
N LEU A 54 2.14 4.54 3.77
CA LEU A 54 2.31 5.99 3.95
C LEU A 54 3.28 6.32 5.08
N ILE A 55 3.11 5.71 6.26
CA ILE A 55 3.96 5.94 7.43
C ILE A 55 5.39 5.45 7.15
N GLY A 56 5.52 4.22 6.66
CA GLY A 56 6.82 3.64 6.31
C GLY A 56 7.53 4.43 5.22
N GLY A 57 6.80 4.85 4.19
CA GLY A 57 7.32 5.70 3.11
C GLY A 57 7.79 7.07 3.61
N ASN A 58 7.00 7.74 4.46
CA ASN A 58 7.36 9.03 5.04
C ASN A 58 8.64 8.95 5.89
N ILE A 59 8.77 7.91 6.71
CA ILE A 59 9.97 7.69 7.55
C ILE A 59 11.21 7.43 6.68
N LEU A 60 11.05 6.67 5.59
CA LEU A 60 12.11 6.40 4.63
C LEU A 60 12.55 7.67 3.88
N SER A 61 11.59 8.53 3.52
CA SER A 61 11.81 9.77 2.75
C SER A 61 12.62 10.82 3.51
N GLY A 62 12.41 10.95 4.82
CA GLY A 62 13.24 11.80 5.68
C GLY A 62 12.94 13.27 5.66
N SER A 63 12.31 13.75 4.58
CA SER A 63 11.40 14.87 4.67
C SER A 63 10.09 14.36 5.25
N PHE A 64 9.63 14.92 6.36
CA PHE A 64 8.27 14.73 6.90
C PHE A 64 7.18 15.31 5.99
N ASN A 65 7.42 15.33 4.68
CA ASN A 65 6.59 15.94 3.67
C ASN A 65 6.25 14.85 2.65
N LEU A 66 5.05 14.30 2.78
CA LEU A 66 4.53 13.29 1.86
C LEU A 66 4.40 13.90 0.46
N SER A 67 5.23 13.44 -0.46
CA SER A 67 5.12 13.84 -1.86
C SER A 67 3.90 13.21 -2.51
N THR A 68 3.36 13.88 -3.54
CA THR A 68 2.28 13.35 -4.38
C THR A 68 2.63 11.99 -4.98
N ALA A 69 3.92 11.76 -5.29
CA ALA A 69 4.44 10.50 -5.80
C ALA A 69 4.38 9.36 -4.77
N GLU A 70 4.68 9.64 -3.50
CA GLU A 70 4.61 8.66 -2.41
C GLU A 70 3.17 8.27 -2.09
N VAL A 71 2.26 9.25 -2.01
CA VAL A 71 0.83 8.99 -1.79
C VAL A 71 0.27 8.13 -2.93
N ARG A 72 0.58 8.48 -4.19
CA ARG A 72 0.19 7.70 -5.37
C ARG A 72 0.72 6.26 -5.32
N ARG A 73 1.99 6.08 -4.92
CA ARG A 73 2.59 4.74 -4.76
C ARG A 73 1.89 3.95 -3.65
N ALA A 74 1.61 4.57 -2.51
CA ALA A 74 0.94 3.92 -1.38
C ALA A 74 -0.46 3.42 -1.76
N ILE A 75 -1.26 4.28 -2.42
CA ILE A 75 -2.58 3.91 -2.94
C ILE A 75 -2.47 2.74 -3.92
N SER A 76 -1.48 2.77 -4.80
CA SER A 76 -1.31 1.72 -5.81
C SER A 76 -0.97 0.37 -5.16
N ILE A 77 -0.03 0.36 -4.22
CA ILE A 77 0.35 -0.85 -3.49
C ILE A 77 -0.82 -1.39 -2.69
N SER A 78 -1.54 -0.55 -1.95
CA SER A 78 -2.65 -0.99 -1.11
C SER A 78 -3.79 -1.56 -1.95
N VAL A 79 -4.19 -0.92 -3.05
CA VAL A 79 -5.28 -1.40 -3.90
C VAL A 79 -4.92 -2.71 -4.58
N VAL A 80 -3.70 -2.85 -5.12
CA VAL A 80 -3.23 -4.10 -5.73
C VAL A 80 -3.17 -5.22 -4.69
N ALA A 81 -2.69 -4.94 -3.48
CA ALA A 81 -2.68 -5.92 -2.40
C ALA A 81 -4.08 -6.36 -2.00
N VAL A 82 -5.05 -5.43 -1.92
CA VAL A 82 -6.45 -5.75 -1.62
C VAL A 82 -7.04 -6.67 -2.70
N PHE A 83 -6.72 -6.43 -3.97
CA PHE A 83 -7.17 -7.31 -5.06
C PHE A 83 -6.68 -8.75 -4.88
N PHE A 84 -5.38 -8.94 -4.59
CA PHE A 84 -4.84 -10.26 -4.33
C PHE A 84 -5.38 -10.88 -3.03
N ALA A 85 -5.57 -10.09 -1.98
CA ALA A 85 -6.21 -10.54 -0.75
C ALA A 85 -7.64 -11.04 -1.03
N PHE A 86 -8.41 -10.28 -1.80
CA PHE A 86 -9.77 -10.65 -2.21
C PHE A 86 -9.80 -11.96 -2.98
N LEU A 87 -8.88 -12.16 -3.94
CA LEU A 87 -8.73 -13.44 -4.64
C LEU A 87 -8.37 -14.59 -3.69
N GLY A 88 -7.47 -14.35 -2.74
CA GLY A 88 -7.01 -15.36 -1.79
C GLY A 88 -8.04 -15.78 -0.74
N VAL A 89 -9.03 -14.92 -0.44
CA VAL A 89 -10.14 -15.24 0.48
C VAL A 89 -11.47 -15.44 -0.23
N ALA A 90 -11.50 -15.42 -1.57
CA ALA A 90 -12.72 -15.52 -2.37
C ALA A 90 -13.53 -16.76 -2.00
N ASP A 91 -12.86 -17.91 -1.85
CA ASP A 91 -13.50 -19.19 -1.48
C ASP A 91 -14.17 -19.15 -0.10
N LYS A 92 -13.70 -18.30 0.82
CA LYS A 92 -14.24 -18.15 2.18
C LYS A 92 -15.40 -17.16 2.26
N ILE A 93 -15.53 -16.28 1.27
CA ILE A 93 -16.58 -15.25 1.19
C ILE A 93 -17.89 -15.84 0.60
N THR A 94 -17.90 -17.11 0.21
CA THR A 94 -18.94 -17.76 -0.62
C THR A 94 -20.28 -18.06 0.07
N VAL A 95 -20.61 -17.54 1.26
CA VAL A 95 -21.80 -18.04 1.98
C VAL A 95 -23.07 -17.22 1.79
N GLU A 96 -23.05 -15.93 1.44
CA GLU A 96 -24.30 -15.14 1.54
C GLU A 96 -25.00 -14.74 0.25
N GLU A 97 -24.38 -14.18 -0.79
CA GLU A 97 -25.15 -13.77 -1.97
C GLU A 97 -24.28 -13.78 -3.23
N ASN A 98 -24.90 -13.83 -4.41
CA ASN A 98 -24.28 -13.72 -5.75
C ASN A 98 -23.48 -12.41 -6.00
N LEU A 99 -23.00 -11.74 -4.95
CA LEU A 99 -22.25 -10.48 -4.94
C LEU A 99 -20.79 -10.65 -5.35
N LEU A 100 -20.21 -11.86 -5.27
CA LEU A 100 -18.78 -12.06 -5.58
C LEU A 100 -18.43 -11.68 -7.03
N ALA A 101 -19.22 -12.15 -8.00
CA ALA A 101 -18.96 -11.89 -9.41
C ALA A 101 -19.13 -10.40 -9.80
N PRO A 102 -20.22 -9.71 -9.40
CA PRO A 102 -20.35 -8.26 -9.62
C PRO A 102 -19.25 -7.44 -8.93
N VAL A 103 -18.86 -7.79 -7.70
CA VAL A 103 -17.79 -7.09 -6.98
C VAL A 103 -16.46 -7.26 -7.71
N MET A 104 -16.14 -8.47 -8.17
CA MET A 104 -14.90 -8.74 -8.91
C MET A 104 -14.82 -7.95 -10.22
N ASP A 105 -15.91 -7.90 -10.99
CA ASP A 105 -15.98 -7.13 -12.23
C ASP A 105 -15.72 -5.62 -11.98
N LYS A 106 -16.34 -5.05 -10.95
CA LYS A 106 -16.07 -3.65 -10.56
C LYS A 106 -14.65 -3.44 -10.04
N PHE A 107 -14.12 -4.39 -9.28
CA PHE A 107 -12.76 -4.29 -8.73
C PHE A 107 -11.69 -4.29 -9.81
N TRP A 108 -11.91 -5.04 -10.90
CA TRP A 108 -11.02 -5.02 -12.06
C TRP A 108 -10.86 -3.61 -12.65
N TRP A 109 -11.98 -2.88 -12.80
CA TRP A 109 -11.96 -1.49 -13.26
C TRP A 109 -11.22 -0.55 -12.32
N ILE A 110 -11.32 -0.78 -11.00
CA ILE A 110 -10.54 -0.05 -10.00
C ILE A 110 -9.04 -0.28 -10.22
N ILE A 111 -8.62 -1.52 -10.44
CA ILE A 111 -7.21 -1.86 -10.70
C ILE A 111 -6.69 -1.17 -11.96
N VAL A 112 -7.44 -1.25 -13.06
CA VAL A 112 -7.07 -0.56 -14.31
C VAL A 112 -6.91 0.94 -14.07
N THR A 113 -7.86 1.55 -13.36
CA THR A 113 -7.83 2.99 -13.03
C THR A 113 -6.60 3.35 -12.21
N VAL A 114 -6.27 2.55 -11.19
CA VAL A 114 -5.12 2.78 -10.32
C VAL A 114 -3.79 2.60 -11.04
N ILE A 115 -3.68 1.61 -11.93
CA ILE A 115 -2.48 1.42 -12.78
C ILE A 115 -2.29 2.63 -13.69
N VAL A 116 -3.35 3.08 -14.37
CA VAL A 116 -3.32 4.27 -15.23
C VAL A 116 -2.97 5.51 -14.41
N PHE A 117 -3.54 5.68 -13.23
CA PHE A 117 -3.21 6.78 -12.31
C PHE A 117 -1.74 6.76 -11.91
N TYR A 118 -1.20 5.59 -11.54
CA TYR A 118 0.19 5.43 -11.14
C TYR A 118 1.18 5.81 -12.26
N PHE A 119 0.99 5.24 -13.45
CA PHE A 119 1.89 5.47 -14.58
C PHE A 119 1.65 6.83 -15.24
N GLY A 120 0.40 7.25 -15.39
CA GLY A 120 0.03 8.55 -15.95
C GLY A 120 0.57 9.72 -15.12
N GLY A 121 0.41 9.66 -13.80
CA GLY A 121 0.96 10.68 -12.89
C GLY A 121 2.50 10.79 -12.99
N ARG A 122 3.19 9.66 -13.13
CA ARG A 122 4.65 9.63 -13.30
C ARG A 122 5.10 10.25 -14.64
N THR A 123 4.33 10.06 -15.71
CA THR A 123 4.61 10.64 -17.03
C THR A 123 4.40 12.15 -17.02
N LEU A 124 3.32 12.65 -16.42
CA LEU A 124 3.06 14.09 -16.30
C LEU A 124 4.12 14.81 -15.48
N GLU A 125 4.56 14.24 -14.35
CA GLU A 125 5.64 14.80 -13.55
C GLU A 125 6.95 14.96 -14.34
N LYS A 126 7.25 14.02 -15.25
CA LYS A 126 8.44 14.10 -16.10
C LYS A 126 8.32 15.16 -17.20
N ILE A 127 7.12 15.42 -17.69
CA ILE A 127 6.88 16.44 -18.72
C ILE A 127 6.94 17.84 -18.13
N ILE A 128 6.36 18.06 -16.95
CA ILE A 128 6.31 19.39 -16.29
C ILE A 128 7.69 19.80 -15.73
N LYS A 129 8.52 18.84 -15.31
CA LYS A 129 9.88 19.10 -14.82
C LYS A 129 10.91 19.33 -15.94
N LYS A 130 10.49 19.25 -17.21
CA LYS A 130 11.34 19.46 -18.38
C LYS A 130 10.99 20.80 -19.03
#